data_AF-A0A402AS18-F1
#
_entry.id   AF-A0A402AS18-F1
#
_cell.length_a   1.000
_cell.length_b   1.000
_cell.length_c   1.000
_cell.angle_alpha   90.00
_cell.angle_beta   90.00
_cell.angle_gamma   90.00
#
_symmetry.space_group_name_H-M   'P 1'
#
loop_
_entity.id
_entity.type
_entity.pdbx_description
1 polymer ?
#
loop_
_entity_poly.entity_id
_entity_poly.type
_entity_poly.pdbx_seq_one_letter_code
_entity_poly.pdbx_strand_id
1 'polypeptide(L)'
;MRRLYHTDQDCPTYLLEYMLAAIGTPAARAAMAEYATSTHRQKNFMDLGFWLPADGKIAEARFTQHRSALRFQPVADTLTPEELIKLPHPVGLPISLVAEEKAQTMISWHYLTLDLTQVAGLPTLAFSRAHLVSPLHTGSWTLFCTISEQNLYTQAKLSTSEDEDPEQLALLRAQTINYQDAGKGELRLLPYDDQLVYRNGHTQSTAHVYGDVGGPPLGLSENPSCPICGKLMFHLCTIASTLREYGAGFRSAFLCEDCQQVASQSSGWN
;
A
#
# COMPACT_ATOMS: atom_id res chain seq x y z
N MET A 1 20.73 25.60 19.32
CA MET A 1 19.82 24.48 19.00
C MET A 1 19.57 23.68 20.27
N ARG A 2 18.36 23.76 20.83
CA ARG A 2 17.97 22.98 22.02
C ARG A 2 17.87 21.51 21.62
N ARG A 3 18.63 20.65 22.30
CA ARG A 3 18.54 19.19 22.20
C ARG A 3 17.13 18.76 22.63
N LEU A 4 16.33 18.29 21.68
CA LEU A 4 15.09 17.57 21.94
C LEU A 4 15.44 16.10 22.23
N TYR A 5 15.99 15.85 23.42
CA TYR A 5 15.95 14.51 24.00
C TYR A 5 15.01 14.60 25.20
N HIS A 6 13.72 14.37 24.95
CA HIS A 6 12.82 13.94 26.01
C HIS A 6 13.05 12.46 26.22
N THR A 7 13.86 12.15 27.24
CA THR A 7 13.85 10.89 27.93
C THR A 7 12.58 10.88 28.79
N ASP A 8 11.54 10.17 28.37
CA ASP A 8 10.63 9.42 29.23
C ASP A 8 9.52 8.74 28.41
N GLN A 9 9.42 7.42 28.61
CA GLN A 9 8.26 6.53 28.41
C GLN A 9 7.76 6.29 26.97
N ASP A 10 8.17 5.13 26.44
CA ASP A 10 7.41 4.24 25.56
C ASP A 10 6.77 4.82 24.30
N CYS A 11 7.50 5.65 23.54
CA CYS A 11 7.26 5.70 22.11
C CYS A 11 8.04 4.54 21.47
N PRO A 12 7.35 3.54 20.86
CA PRO A 12 8.05 2.43 20.25
C PRO A 12 9.05 2.96 19.22
N THR A 13 10.32 2.59 19.40
CA THR A 13 11.43 3.12 18.59
C THR A 13 11.19 3.00 17.09
N TYR A 14 10.48 1.94 16.65
CA TYR A 14 10.09 1.70 15.26
C TYR A 14 9.36 2.89 14.60
N LEU A 15 8.57 3.66 15.35
CA LEU A 15 7.81 4.79 14.79
C LEU A 15 8.74 5.90 14.28
N LEU A 16 9.92 6.08 14.88
CA LEU A 16 10.84 7.12 14.48
C LEU A 16 11.47 6.83 13.11
N GLU A 17 11.85 5.57 12.83
CA GLU A 17 12.36 5.21 11.50
C GLU A 17 11.33 5.51 10.41
N TYR A 18 10.08 5.11 10.64
CA TYR A 18 8.96 5.36 9.73
C TYR A 18 8.65 6.85 9.55
N MET A 19 8.64 7.63 10.63
CA MET A 19 8.41 9.08 10.56
C MET A 19 9.51 9.81 9.78
N LEU A 20 10.78 9.50 10.04
CA LEU A 20 11.88 10.08 9.29
C LEU A 20 11.77 9.71 7.80
N ALA A 21 11.46 8.44 7.53
CA ALA A 21 11.30 7.88 6.18
C ALA A 21 10.20 8.59 5.39
N ALA A 22 9.07 8.85 6.04
CA ALA A 22 7.98 9.65 5.49
C ALA A 22 8.42 11.10 5.20
N ILE A 23 9.07 11.78 6.15
CA ILE A 23 9.49 13.18 5.96
C ILE A 23 10.44 13.31 4.76
N GLY A 24 11.46 12.45 4.65
CA GLY A 24 12.31 12.31 3.45
C GLY A 24 13.16 13.54 3.06
N THR A 25 13.07 14.66 3.78
CA THR A 25 13.85 15.87 3.54
C THR A 25 15.36 15.61 3.72
N PRO A 26 16.26 16.45 3.18
CA PRO A 26 17.70 16.31 3.44
C PRO A 26 18.05 16.24 4.93
N ALA A 27 17.37 17.04 5.77
CA ALA A 27 17.55 17.01 7.22
C ALA A 27 17.07 15.70 7.85
N ALA A 28 15.90 15.19 7.43
CA ALA A 28 15.42 13.88 7.89
C ALA A 28 16.35 12.75 7.45
N ARG A 29 16.88 12.79 6.23
CA ARG A 29 17.84 11.80 5.70
C ARG A 29 19.19 11.83 6.41
N ALA A 30 19.65 13.00 6.84
CA ALA A 30 20.83 13.10 7.71
C ALA A 30 20.53 12.49 9.09
N ALA A 31 19.36 12.80 9.68
CA ALA A 31 18.93 12.24 10.96
C ALA A 31 18.75 10.71 10.91
N MET A 32 18.27 10.16 9.78
CA MET A 32 18.23 8.69 9.57
C MET A 32 19.62 8.08 9.66
N ALA A 33 20.60 8.66 8.95
CA ALA A 33 21.94 8.10 8.91
C ALA A 33 22.62 8.13 10.30
N GLU A 34 22.43 9.23 11.03
CA GLU A 34 22.88 9.35 12.42
C GLU A 34 22.19 8.35 13.35
N TYR A 35 20.86 8.23 13.26
CA TYR A 35 20.08 7.31 14.08
C TYR A 35 20.43 5.85 13.78
N ALA A 36 20.47 5.46 12.50
CA ALA A 36 20.81 4.10 12.07
C ALA A 36 22.21 3.68 12.55
N THR A 37 23.18 4.59 12.48
CA THR A 37 24.56 4.34 12.91
C THR A 37 24.65 4.19 14.42
N SER A 38 24.01 5.09 15.17
CA SER A 38 24.06 5.09 16.64
C SER A 38 23.28 3.94 17.30
N THR A 39 22.28 3.39 16.60
CA THR A 39 21.38 2.35 17.16
C THR A 39 21.51 0.99 16.48
N HIS A 40 22.40 0.85 15.49
CA HIS A 40 22.56 -0.36 14.67
C HIS A 40 21.27 -0.82 13.96
N ARG A 41 20.47 0.15 13.48
CA ARG A 41 19.17 -0.06 12.80
C ARG A 41 19.25 0.07 11.28
N GLN A 42 20.42 -0.13 10.67
CA GLN A 42 20.63 0.07 9.23
C GLN A 42 19.67 -0.76 8.38
N LYS A 43 19.42 -2.01 8.78
CA LYS A 43 18.50 -2.90 8.07
C LYS A 43 17.08 -2.33 7.99
N ASN A 44 16.57 -1.73 9.06
CA ASN A 44 15.23 -1.14 9.08
C ASN A 44 15.10 -0.08 7.99
N PHE A 45 16.03 0.87 7.90
CA PHE A 45 15.99 1.89 6.84
C PHE A 45 16.20 1.32 5.44
N MET A 46 16.96 0.24 5.29
CA MET A 46 17.08 -0.48 4.02
C MET A 46 15.77 -1.12 3.58
N ASP A 47 15.04 -1.71 4.52
CA ASP A 47 13.71 -2.27 4.28
C ASP A 47 12.69 -1.15 4.00
N LEU A 48 12.94 0.07 4.48
CA LEU A 48 12.22 1.29 4.09
C LEU A 48 12.71 1.90 2.77
N GLY A 49 13.51 1.20 1.98
CA GLY A 49 13.94 1.72 0.67
C GLY A 49 14.95 2.86 0.73
N PHE A 50 15.65 3.04 1.85
CA PHE A 50 16.79 3.94 1.95
C PHE A 50 18.11 3.16 1.94
N TRP A 51 19.12 3.70 1.26
CA TRP A 51 20.49 3.23 1.35
C TRP A 51 21.27 4.14 2.29
N LEU A 52 22.11 3.54 3.14
CA LEU A 52 22.99 4.25 4.04
C LEU A 52 24.43 4.10 3.50
N PRO A 53 25.00 5.14 2.86
CA PRO A 53 26.36 5.08 2.38
C PRO A 53 27.35 4.90 3.54
N ALA A 54 28.50 4.27 3.24
CA ALA A 54 29.52 3.93 4.24
C ALA A 54 30.15 5.17 4.92
N ASP A 55 30.03 6.35 4.31
CA ASP A 55 30.47 7.61 4.92
C ASP A 55 29.48 8.14 5.99
N GLY A 56 28.29 7.55 6.09
CA GLY A 56 27.34 7.68 7.19
C GLY A 56 26.69 9.06 7.35
N LYS A 57 26.82 9.95 6.37
CA LYS A 57 26.41 11.37 6.55
C LYS A 57 24.96 11.63 6.19
N ILE A 58 24.45 11.04 5.12
CA ILE A 58 23.09 11.29 4.62
C ILE A 58 22.55 9.98 4.00
N ALA A 59 21.34 9.58 4.41
CA ALA A 59 20.64 8.47 3.76
C ALA A 59 20.22 8.85 2.33
N GLU A 60 20.35 7.91 1.40
CA GLU A 60 19.94 8.09 0.01
C GLU A 60 18.65 7.30 -0.24
N ALA A 61 17.66 7.94 -0.87
CA ALA A 61 16.47 7.20 -1.28
C ALA A 61 16.86 6.28 -2.44
N ARG A 62 16.52 4.99 -2.37
CA ARG A 62 16.78 4.04 -3.46
C ARG A 62 15.91 4.32 -4.69
N PHE A 63 14.82 5.06 -4.50
CA PHE A 63 13.83 5.34 -5.53
C PHE A 63 13.60 6.83 -5.64
N THR A 64 13.53 7.33 -6.89
CA THR A 64 13.09 8.70 -7.17
C THR A 64 11.66 8.86 -6.70
N GLN A 65 11.40 9.88 -5.87
CA GLN A 65 10.06 10.10 -5.32
C GLN A 65 9.18 10.81 -6.35
N HIS A 66 8.29 10.06 -6.99
CA HIS A 66 7.18 10.60 -7.76
C HIS A 66 5.91 10.42 -6.93
N ARG A 67 5.29 11.54 -6.52
CA ARG A 67 4.13 11.51 -5.62
C ARG A 67 2.89 11.99 -6.36
N SER A 68 1.77 11.34 -6.08
CA SER A 68 0.44 11.74 -6.55
C SER A 68 -0.57 11.43 -5.47
N ALA A 69 -1.61 12.25 -5.36
CA ALA A 69 -2.73 11.95 -4.49
C ALA A 69 -3.80 11.18 -5.27
N LEU A 70 -4.41 10.20 -4.62
CA LEU A 70 -5.54 9.45 -5.16
C LEU A 70 -6.81 10.07 -4.60
N ARG A 71 -7.72 10.55 -5.47
CA ARG A 71 -9.04 11.03 -5.04
C ARG A 71 -10.13 10.14 -5.62
N PHE A 72 -10.94 9.56 -4.73
CA PHE A 72 -12.11 8.79 -5.12
C PHE A 72 -13.22 9.69 -5.68
N GLN A 73 -13.76 9.29 -6.82
CA GLN A 73 -14.91 9.89 -7.47
C GLN A 73 -15.98 8.79 -7.65
N PRO A 74 -17.13 8.86 -6.95
CA PRO A 74 -18.20 7.90 -7.14
C PRO A 74 -18.75 7.98 -8.56
N VAL A 75 -19.16 6.84 -9.10
CA VAL A 75 -19.86 6.75 -10.39
C VAL A 75 -21.31 6.33 -10.18
N ALA A 76 -22.12 6.37 -11.24
CA ALA A 76 -23.50 5.91 -11.16
C ALA A 76 -23.56 4.40 -10.88
N ASP A 77 -24.45 3.98 -9.97
CA ASP A 77 -24.65 2.57 -9.63
C ASP A 77 -25.10 1.70 -10.82
N THR A 78 -25.63 2.34 -11.87
CA THR A 78 -26.06 1.69 -13.11
C THR A 78 -24.91 1.34 -14.05
N LEU A 79 -23.68 1.78 -13.77
CA LEU A 79 -22.52 1.48 -14.59
C LEU A 79 -22.22 -0.02 -14.54
N THR A 80 -22.17 -0.67 -15.71
CA THR A 80 -21.88 -2.11 -15.81
C THR A 80 -20.42 -2.41 -15.49
N PRO A 81 -20.08 -3.65 -15.06
CA PRO A 81 -18.68 -4.05 -14.87
C PRO A 81 -17.79 -3.82 -16.10
N GLU A 82 -18.33 -4.06 -17.30
CA GLU A 82 -17.65 -3.90 -18.58
C GLU A 82 -17.37 -2.43 -18.93
N GLU A 83 -18.18 -1.50 -18.42
CA GLU A 83 -17.95 -0.06 -18.51
C GLU A 83 -16.98 0.41 -17.43
N LEU A 84 -17.14 -0.10 -16.20
CA LEU A 84 -16.29 0.25 -15.06
C LEU A 84 -14.83 -0.09 -15.33
N ILE A 85 -14.53 -1.28 -15.88
CA ILE A 85 -13.14 -1.67 -16.17
C ILE A 85 -12.46 -0.77 -17.21
N LYS A 86 -13.22 -0.07 -18.05
CA LYS A 86 -12.67 0.86 -19.05
C LYS A 86 -12.22 2.19 -18.44
N LEU A 87 -12.59 2.48 -17.20
CA LEU A 87 -12.06 3.65 -16.51
C LEU A 87 -10.54 3.51 -16.31
N PRO A 88 -9.81 4.63 -16.22
CA PRO A 88 -8.38 4.66 -15.91
C PRO A 88 -8.02 3.92 -14.61
N HIS A 89 -8.69 4.26 -13.51
CA HIS A 89 -8.38 3.73 -12.18
C HIS A 89 -9.66 3.26 -11.46
N PRO A 90 -10.30 2.18 -11.93
CA PRO A 90 -11.59 1.76 -11.40
C PRO A 90 -11.48 1.24 -9.96
N VAL A 91 -12.55 1.44 -9.20
CA VAL A 91 -12.75 1.01 -7.82
C VAL A 91 -13.96 0.08 -7.76
N GLY A 92 -13.85 -0.99 -6.99
CA GLY A 92 -14.95 -1.95 -6.81
C GLY A 92 -15.27 -2.83 -8.04
N LEU A 93 -14.24 -3.27 -8.79
CA LEU A 93 -14.42 -4.25 -9.86
C LEU A 93 -14.80 -5.64 -9.28
N PRO A 94 -15.66 -6.41 -9.97
CA PRO A 94 -15.85 -7.82 -9.68
C PRO A 94 -14.54 -8.61 -9.76
N ILE A 95 -14.35 -9.58 -8.86
CA ILE A 95 -13.11 -10.36 -8.77
C ILE A 95 -12.84 -11.16 -10.05
N SER A 96 -13.90 -11.56 -10.76
CA SER A 96 -13.79 -12.23 -12.06
C SER A 96 -13.10 -11.39 -13.14
N LEU A 97 -13.04 -10.07 -12.97
CA LEU A 97 -12.34 -9.14 -13.85
C LEU A 97 -10.93 -8.76 -13.36
N VAL A 98 -10.52 -9.31 -12.21
CA VAL A 98 -9.26 -8.97 -11.51
C VAL A 98 -8.34 -10.18 -11.41
N ALA A 99 -8.90 -11.38 -11.33
CA ALA A 99 -8.14 -12.61 -11.08
C ALA A 99 -8.65 -13.80 -11.90
N GLU A 100 -7.74 -14.71 -12.26
CA GLU A 100 -8.09 -16.01 -12.83
C GLU A 100 -8.78 -16.90 -11.80
N GLU A 101 -9.61 -17.86 -12.26
CA GLU A 101 -10.46 -18.71 -11.41
C GLU A 101 -9.72 -19.31 -10.20
N LYS A 102 -8.50 -19.82 -10.41
CA LYS A 102 -7.69 -20.36 -9.31
C LYS A 102 -7.33 -19.30 -8.26
N ALA A 103 -6.99 -18.08 -8.68
CA ALA A 103 -6.65 -16.98 -7.79
C ALA A 103 -7.89 -16.35 -7.11
N GLN A 104 -9.07 -16.42 -7.74
CA GLN A 104 -10.34 -15.97 -7.14
C GLN A 104 -10.68 -16.73 -5.84
N THR A 105 -10.16 -17.94 -5.66
CA THR A 105 -10.33 -18.69 -4.40
C THR A 105 -9.65 -18.02 -3.20
N MET A 106 -8.63 -17.21 -3.47
CA MET A 106 -7.80 -16.51 -2.48
C MET A 106 -8.15 -15.02 -2.41
N ILE A 107 -8.52 -14.41 -3.53
CA ILE A 107 -8.88 -13.00 -3.61
C ILE A 107 -10.38 -12.85 -3.41
N SER A 108 -10.78 -12.13 -2.36
CA SER A 108 -12.20 -11.91 -2.05
C SER A 108 -12.66 -10.50 -2.37
N TRP A 109 -11.73 -9.55 -2.50
CA TRP A 109 -12.05 -8.14 -2.63
C TRP A 109 -11.09 -7.40 -3.54
N HIS A 110 -11.62 -6.40 -4.24
CA HIS A 110 -10.86 -5.45 -5.03
C HIS A 110 -11.13 -4.03 -4.53
N TYR A 111 -10.09 -3.35 -4.08
CA TYR A 111 -10.18 -1.95 -3.67
C TYR A 111 -10.08 -1.04 -4.89
N LEU A 112 -8.99 -1.17 -5.65
CA LEU A 112 -8.73 -0.28 -6.78
C LEU A 112 -7.81 -0.96 -7.80
N THR A 113 -7.91 -0.49 -9.04
CA THR A 113 -6.94 -0.74 -10.10
C THR A 113 -6.21 0.55 -10.41
N LEU A 114 -4.91 0.46 -10.66
CA LEU A 114 -4.13 1.55 -11.21
C LEU A 114 -3.70 1.22 -12.63
N ASP A 115 -4.01 2.10 -13.59
CA ASP A 115 -3.31 2.18 -14.86
C ASP A 115 -1.90 2.73 -14.63
N LEU A 116 -0.91 1.84 -14.70
CA LEU A 116 0.49 2.12 -14.42
C LEU A 116 1.12 3.01 -15.49
N THR A 117 0.52 3.09 -16.68
CA THR A 117 1.00 4.00 -17.74
C THR A 117 0.78 5.47 -17.38
N GLN A 118 -0.12 5.73 -16.42
CA GLN A 118 -0.45 7.07 -15.92
C GLN A 118 0.26 7.40 -14.59
N VAL A 119 1.02 6.44 -14.04
CA VAL A 119 1.78 6.63 -12.79
C VAL A 119 3.23 6.95 -13.12
N ALA A 120 3.63 8.21 -12.87
CA ALA A 120 4.99 8.66 -13.11
C ALA A 120 5.99 7.97 -12.16
N GLY A 121 7.21 7.74 -12.64
CA GLY A 121 8.32 7.22 -11.83
C GLY A 121 8.37 5.70 -11.67
N LEU A 122 7.45 4.97 -12.29
CA LEU A 122 7.51 3.51 -12.32
C LEU A 122 8.64 3.02 -13.25
N PRO A 123 9.26 1.86 -12.93
CA PRO A 123 10.16 1.19 -13.86
C PRO A 123 9.40 0.78 -15.14
N THR A 124 10.12 0.40 -16.18
CA THR A 124 9.49 -0.20 -17.36
C THR A 124 8.95 -1.57 -16.97
N LEU A 125 7.63 -1.76 -17.11
CA LEU A 125 6.93 -2.98 -16.72
C LEU A 125 6.34 -3.68 -17.96
N ALA A 126 6.21 -4.99 -17.89
CA ALA A 126 5.61 -5.81 -18.95
C ALA A 126 4.06 -5.77 -18.94
N PHE A 127 3.48 -5.10 -17.96
CA PHE A 127 2.04 -5.03 -17.71
C PHE A 127 1.66 -3.57 -17.47
N SER A 128 0.41 -3.22 -17.76
CA SER A 128 -0.09 -1.84 -17.71
C SER A 128 -1.03 -1.59 -16.53
N ARG A 129 -1.47 -2.63 -15.82
CA ARG A 129 -2.38 -2.50 -14.69
C ARG A 129 -1.93 -3.33 -13.50
N ALA A 130 -2.19 -2.81 -12.30
CA ALA A 130 -2.11 -3.54 -11.06
C ALA A 130 -3.30 -3.23 -10.16
N HIS A 131 -3.65 -4.19 -9.32
CA HIS A 131 -4.82 -4.18 -8.45
C HIS A 131 -4.41 -4.21 -6.98
N LEU A 132 -5.03 -3.37 -6.17
CA LEU A 132 -5.00 -3.56 -4.72
C LEU A 132 -6.19 -4.44 -4.35
N VAL A 133 -5.90 -5.62 -3.82
CA VAL A 133 -6.88 -6.64 -3.49
C VAL A 133 -6.70 -7.13 -2.05
N SER A 134 -7.69 -7.83 -1.51
CA SER A 134 -7.50 -8.54 -0.24
C SER A 134 -8.03 -9.96 -0.26
N PRO A 135 -7.41 -10.85 0.54
CA PRO A 135 -8.02 -12.11 0.93
C PRO A 135 -9.15 -11.86 1.94
N LEU A 136 -9.83 -12.95 2.31
CA LEU A 136 -10.80 -12.96 3.38
C LEU A 136 -10.14 -13.10 4.76
N HIS A 137 -9.28 -12.14 5.14
CA HIS A 137 -8.47 -12.23 6.35
C HIS A 137 -8.53 -10.92 7.15
N THR A 138 -8.53 -11.02 8.49
CA THR A 138 -8.43 -9.87 9.41
C THR A 138 -7.02 -9.65 9.92
N GLY A 139 -6.64 -8.43 10.29
CA GLY A 139 -5.31 -8.14 10.82
C GLY A 139 -4.23 -8.01 9.74
N SER A 140 -3.01 -8.41 10.09
CA SER A 140 -1.83 -8.25 9.23
C SER A 140 -1.65 -9.42 8.26
N TRP A 141 -1.51 -9.12 6.98
CA TRP A 141 -1.31 -10.13 5.95
C TRP A 141 -0.56 -9.57 4.76
N THR A 142 0.11 -10.45 4.02
CA THR A 142 0.67 -10.12 2.71
C THR A 142 0.21 -11.14 1.68
N LEU A 143 -0.52 -10.70 0.67
CA LEU A 143 -0.98 -11.51 -0.45
C LEU A 143 -0.11 -11.24 -1.67
N PHE A 144 0.63 -12.25 -2.11
CA PHE A 144 1.44 -12.20 -3.32
C PHE A 144 0.67 -12.76 -4.52
N CYS A 145 0.78 -12.09 -5.67
CA CYS A 145 0.19 -12.52 -6.93
C CYS A 145 1.18 -12.29 -8.09
N THR A 146 1.09 -13.14 -9.11
CA THR A 146 1.71 -12.89 -10.42
C THR A 146 0.70 -12.17 -11.32
N ILE A 147 1.14 -11.16 -12.09
CA ILE A 147 0.31 -10.51 -13.10
C ILE A 147 0.46 -11.22 -14.44
N SER A 148 -0.66 -11.63 -15.05
CA SER A 148 -0.67 -12.18 -16.41
C SER A 148 -0.55 -11.09 -17.48
N GLU A 149 -0.36 -11.48 -18.74
CA GLU A 149 -0.35 -10.55 -19.88
C GLU A 149 -1.67 -9.77 -20.04
N GLN A 150 -2.79 -10.34 -19.55
CA GLN A 150 -4.10 -9.69 -19.54
C GLN A 150 -4.30 -8.77 -18.33
N ASN A 151 -3.25 -8.57 -17.53
CA ASN A 151 -3.25 -7.88 -16.25
C ASN A 151 -4.11 -8.54 -15.17
N LEU A 152 -4.41 -9.84 -15.28
CA LEU A 152 -5.14 -10.57 -14.24
C LEU A 152 -4.19 -11.16 -13.21
N TYR A 153 -4.66 -11.28 -11.98
CA TYR A 153 -3.91 -11.94 -10.92
C TYR A 153 -4.00 -13.44 -11.01
N THR A 154 -2.83 -14.07 -10.89
CA THR A 154 -2.63 -15.51 -10.95
C THR A 154 -1.75 -15.94 -9.79
N GLN A 155 -1.72 -17.24 -9.50
CA GLN A 155 -0.81 -17.84 -8.51
C GLN A 155 -0.85 -17.16 -7.12
N ALA A 156 -2.03 -16.71 -6.69
CA ALA A 156 -2.21 -16.03 -5.42
C ALA A 156 -1.69 -16.88 -4.25
N LYS A 157 -0.82 -16.29 -3.42
CA LYS A 157 -0.23 -16.92 -2.24
C LYS A 157 -0.26 -15.97 -1.07
N LEU A 158 -0.94 -16.39 -0.02
CA LEU A 158 -1.04 -15.65 1.23
C LEU A 158 0.13 -16.00 2.16
N SER A 159 0.73 -14.96 2.73
CA SER A 159 1.69 -15.02 3.81
C SER A 159 1.05 -14.34 5.02
N THR A 160 0.55 -15.14 5.97
CA THR A 160 -0.06 -14.68 7.22
C THR A 160 0.75 -15.13 8.42
N SER A 161 0.64 -14.38 9.51
CA SER A 161 1.27 -14.68 10.79
C SER A 161 0.28 -15.19 11.85
N GLU A 162 -1.02 -15.25 11.54
CA GLU A 162 -2.08 -15.62 12.48
C GLU A 162 -2.87 -16.80 11.93
N ASP A 163 -3.20 -17.75 12.82
CA ASP A 163 -4.08 -18.88 12.50
C ASP A 163 -5.52 -18.37 12.30
N GLU A 164 -6.15 -18.75 11.19
CA GLU A 164 -7.52 -18.33 10.88
C GLU A 164 -8.55 -19.19 11.63
N ASP A 165 -9.54 -18.55 12.27
CA ASP A 165 -10.73 -19.23 12.81
C ASP A 165 -11.74 -19.52 11.67
N PRO A 166 -12.07 -20.80 11.40
CA PRO A 166 -13.03 -21.18 10.36
C PRO A 166 -14.42 -20.54 10.51
N GLU A 167 -14.90 -20.32 11.74
CA GLU A 167 -16.20 -19.67 11.97
C GLU A 167 -16.16 -18.20 11.60
N GLN A 168 -15.06 -17.52 11.93
CA GLN A 168 -14.81 -16.13 11.55
C GLN A 168 -14.72 -15.99 10.03
N LEU A 169 -14.02 -16.90 9.34
CA LEU A 169 -13.95 -16.91 7.87
C LEU A 169 -15.33 -17.10 7.23
N ALA A 170 -16.16 -17.99 7.78
CA ALA A 170 -17.51 -18.19 7.27
C ALA A 170 -18.39 -16.93 7.42
N LEU A 171 -18.27 -16.24 8.56
CA LEU A 171 -18.96 -14.97 8.80
C LEU A 171 -18.51 -13.88 7.82
N LEU A 172 -17.19 -13.72 7.64
CA LEU A 172 -16.62 -12.75 6.71
C LEU A 172 -17.08 -13.03 5.27
N ARG A 173 -17.17 -14.30 4.87
CA ARG A 173 -17.62 -14.70 3.52
C ARG A 173 -19.07 -14.28 3.29
N ALA A 174 -19.94 -14.53 4.27
CA ALA A 174 -21.34 -14.13 4.19
C ALA A 174 -21.50 -12.61 4.11
N GLN A 175 -20.69 -11.85 4.87
CA GLN A 175 -20.66 -10.39 4.78
C GLN A 175 -20.16 -9.90 3.44
N THR A 176 -19.15 -10.57 2.85
CA THR A 176 -18.55 -10.16 1.58
C THR A 176 -19.55 -10.10 0.44
N ILE A 177 -20.43 -11.09 0.37
CA ILE A 177 -21.50 -11.14 -0.64
C ILE A 177 -22.42 -9.91 -0.55
N ASN A 178 -22.70 -9.41 0.65
CA ASN A 178 -23.61 -8.28 0.85
C ASN A 178 -23.00 -6.93 0.47
N TYR A 179 -21.67 -6.81 0.46
CA TYR A 179 -20.97 -5.55 0.17
C TYR A 179 -20.09 -5.61 -1.08
N GLN A 180 -20.18 -6.67 -1.89
CA GLN A 180 -19.43 -6.81 -3.15
C GLN A 180 -19.63 -5.64 -4.12
N ASP A 181 -20.77 -4.93 -4.01
CA ASP A 181 -21.11 -3.76 -4.81
C ASP A 181 -20.93 -2.44 -4.04
N ALA A 182 -20.43 -2.47 -2.81
CA ALA A 182 -20.28 -1.29 -1.97
C ALA A 182 -19.12 -0.42 -2.48
N GLY A 183 -19.45 0.77 -3.00
CA GLY A 183 -18.46 1.77 -3.43
C GLY A 183 -17.86 1.47 -4.81
N LYS A 184 -18.59 1.83 -5.87
CA LYS A 184 -18.07 1.83 -7.24
C LYS A 184 -17.63 3.23 -7.64
N GLY A 185 -16.52 3.32 -8.36
CA GLY A 185 -16.03 4.62 -8.80
C GLY A 185 -14.73 4.58 -9.58
N GLU A 186 -14.12 5.76 -9.65
CA GLU A 186 -12.83 5.98 -10.28
C GLU A 186 -11.90 6.73 -9.32
N LEU A 187 -10.61 6.44 -9.35
CA LEU A 187 -9.61 7.30 -8.74
C LEU A 187 -9.10 8.32 -9.75
N ARG A 188 -9.02 9.57 -9.32
CA ARG A 188 -8.29 10.63 -10.04
C ARG A 188 -6.92 10.77 -9.42
N LEU A 189 -5.88 10.67 -10.26
CA LEU A 189 -4.53 11.06 -9.89
C LEU A 189 -4.44 12.58 -9.90
N LEU A 190 -4.08 13.17 -8.77
CA LEU A 190 -3.84 14.59 -8.64
C LEU A 190 -2.35 14.85 -8.41
N PRO A 191 -1.80 15.95 -8.94
CA PRO A 191 -0.46 16.40 -8.60
C PRO A 191 -0.30 16.49 -7.08
N TYR A 192 0.89 16.13 -6.61
CA TYR A 192 1.23 16.33 -5.21
C TYR A 192 1.75 17.76 -5.03
N ASP A 193 0.82 18.70 -4.79
CA ASP A 193 1.09 20.13 -4.67
C ASP A 193 0.61 20.73 -3.33
N ASP A 194 0.66 22.05 -3.22
CA ASP A 194 0.26 22.84 -2.06
C ASP A 194 -1.26 22.98 -1.87
N GLN A 195 -2.06 22.55 -2.86
CA GLN A 195 -3.53 22.52 -2.76
C GLN A 195 -4.03 21.27 -2.02
N LEU A 196 -3.18 20.25 -1.89
CA LEU A 196 -3.40 19.15 -0.96
C LEU A 196 -3.21 19.65 0.48
N VAL A 197 -4.33 19.99 1.11
CA VAL A 197 -4.36 20.34 2.53
C VAL A 197 -4.15 19.07 3.35
N TYR A 198 -2.95 18.92 3.90
CA TYR A 198 -2.54 17.78 4.73
C TYR A 198 -3.31 17.73 6.05
N ARG A 199 -3.78 16.53 6.41
CA ARG A 199 -4.23 16.21 7.77
C ARG A 199 -3.62 14.87 8.19
N ASN A 200 -2.84 14.89 9.26
CA ASN A 200 -2.28 13.69 9.86
C ASN A 200 -3.40 12.96 10.63
N GLY A 201 -3.56 11.65 10.43
CA GLY A 201 -4.65 10.81 10.94
C GLY A 201 -4.80 10.70 12.47
N HIS A 202 -4.23 11.61 13.26
CA HIS A 202 -4.58 11.79 14.68
C HIS A 202 -5.57 12.94 14.94
N THR A 203 -6.02 13.67 13.90
CA THR A 203 -7.06 14.69 14.05
C THR A 203 -8.01 14.73 12.85
N GLN A 204 -9.19 14.15 13.06
CA GLN A 204 -10.49 14.36 12.38
C GLN A 204 -10.55 14.21 10.85
N SER A 205 -11.24 13.14 10.46
CA SER A 205 -11.72 12.78 9.13
C SER A 205 -12.38 13.94 8.39
N THR A 206 -12.00 14.12 7.12
CA THR A 206 -12.69 15.01 6.16
C THR A 206 -13.53 14.14 5.24
N ALA A 207 -14.79 14.52 5.01
CA ALA A 207 -15.66 13.76 4.11
C ALA A 207 -15.08 13.72 2.69
N HIS A 208 -15.10 12.53 2.07
CA HIS A 208 -14.74 12.28 0.66
C HIS A 208 -13.24 12.34 0.29
N VAL A 209 -12.33 12.29 1.26
CA VAL A 209 -10.88 12.10 1.03
C VAL A 209 -10.48 10.69 1.50
N TYR A 210 -10.00 9.86 0.58
CA TYR A 210 -9.51 8.51 0.86
C TYR A 210 -8.04 8.41 0.45
N GLY A 211 -7.13 8.54 1.42
CA GLY A 211 -5.68 8.39 1.23
C GLY A 211 -4.85 9.40 2.03
N ASP A 212 -3.85 8.90 2.76
CA ASP A 212 -2.79 9.69 3.40
C ASP A 212 -1.61 9.83 2.45
N VAL A 213 -1.11 11.05 2.20
CA VAL A 213 0.24 11.18 1.63
C VAL A 213 0.93 12.42 2.19
N GLY A 214 2.01 12.18 2.93
CA GLY A 214 2.91 13.14 3.56
C GLY A 214 4.34 12.62 3.56
N GLY A 215 4.76 11.97 2.47
CA GLY A 215 5.89 11.05 2.46
C GLY A 215 5.57 9.83 1.62
N PRO A 216 6.53 8.98 1.22
CA PRO A 216 6.11 7.61 0.95
C PRO A 216 5.35 7.12 2.21
N PRO A 217 4.33 6.26 2.11
CA PRO A 217 3.90 5.50 3.27
C PRO A 217 4.98 4.44 3.54
N LEU A 218 6.19 4.89 3.85
CA LEU A 218 7.17 4.07 4.54
C LEU A 218 6.71 4.06 5.98
N GLY A 219 5.79 3.15 6.29
CA GLY A 219 5.53 2.82 7.68
C GLY A 219 4.12 2.67 8.14
N LEU A 220 3.37 1.86 7.42
CA LEU A 220 2.34 1.09 8.10
C LEU A 220 2.77 -0.38 8.18
N SER A 221 3.52 -0.86 7.20
CA SER A 221 4.15 -2.18 7.18
C SER A 221 5.50 -2.17 6.46
N GLU A 222 6.32 -3.18 6.74
CA GLU A 222 7.59 -3.43 6.05
C GLU A 222 7.35 -3.73 4.57
N ASN A 223 8.13 -3.09 3.68
CA ASN A 223 8.08 -3.40 2.25
C ASN A 223 8.43 -4.88 2.04
N PRO A 224 7.56 -5.66 1.38
CA PRO A 224 7.86 -7.06 1.12
C PRO A 224 9.03 -7.19 0.13
N SER A 225 9.78 -8.27 0.29
CA SER A 225 10.72 -8.72 -0.73
C SER A 225 10.00 -9.61 -1.73
N CYS A 226 10.34 -9.48 -3.00
CA CYS A 226 9.80 -10.32 -4.07
C CYS A 226 10.12 -11.80 -3.75
N PRO A 227 9.13 -12.71 -3.73
CA PRO A 227 9.36 -14.11 -3.39
C PRO A 227 10.17 -14.87 -4.45
N ILE A 228 10.36 -14.29 -5.64
CA ILE A 228 11.09 -14.90 -6.75
C ILE A 228 12.55 -14.47 -6.76
N CYS A 229 12.84 -13.16 -6.76
CA CYS A 229 14.21 -12.64 -6.89
C CYS A 229 14.80 -12.07 -5.59
N GLY A 230 14.03 -12.01 -4.50
CA GLY A 230 14.47 -11.49 -3.20
C GLY A 230 14.70 -9.98 -3.15
N LYS A 231 14.51 -9.24 -4.25
CA LYS A 231 14.61 -7.78 -4.27
C LYS A 231 13.45 -7.13 -3.50
N LEU A 232 13.72 -6.01 -2.85
CA LEU A 232 12.69 -5.17 -2.24
C LEU A 232 11.71 -4.67 -3.30
N MET A 233 10.41 -4.76 -3.04
CA MET A 233 9.38 -4.34 -3.99
C MET A 233 9.11 -2.82 -3.93
N PHE A 234 8.79 -2.24 -5.08
CA PHE A 234 8.40 -0.84 -5.25
C PHE A 234 7.03 -0.61 -4.64
N HIS A 235 6.91 0.39 -3.77
CA HIS A 235 5.61 0.82 -3.28
C HIS A 235 4.82 1.53 -4.39
N LEU A 236 3.59 1.09 -4.63
CA LEU A 236 2.72 1.63 -5.66
C LEU A 236 1.71 2.62 -5.07
N CYS A 237 0.95 2.18 -4.07
CA CYS A 237 -0.05 3.02 -3.42
C CYS A 237 -0.39 2.52 -2.02
N THR A 238 -0.93 3.41 -1.18
CA THR A 238 -1.59 3.06 0.09
C THR A 238 -2.92 3.76 0.18
N ILE A 239 -3.92 3.05 0.72
CA ILE A 239 -5.24 3.60 1.04
C ILE A 239 -5.58 3.33 2.50
N ALA A 240 -6.51 4.12 3.04
CA ALA A 240 -7.22 3.80 4.28
C ALA A 240 -8.62 3.29 3.92
N SER A 241 -8.96 2.08 4.38
CA SER A 241 -10.30 1.51 4.26
C SER A 241 -11.03 1.63 5.59
N THR A 242 -12.25 2.16 5.56
CA THR A 242 -13.18 2.16 6.70
C THR A 242 -14.21 1.04 6.62
N LEU A 243 -14.07 0.13 5.65
CA LEU A 243 -15.01 -0.97 5.47
C LEU A 243 -14.70 -2.04 6.52
N ARG A 244 -15.57 -2.16 7.53
CA ARG A 244 -15.35 -2.95 8.75
C ARG A 244 -15.19 -4.44 8.48
N GLU A 245 -15.89 -4.93 7.46
CA GLU A 245 -15.94 -6.32 6.99
C GLU A 245 -14.60 -6.79 6.37
N TYR A 246 -13.70 -5.86 6.10
CA TYR A 246 -12.41 -6.09 5.43
C TYR A 246 -11.24 -5.95 6.41
N GLY A 247 -11.54 -5.68 7.68
CA GLY A 247 -10.65 -4.99 8.62
C GLY A 247 -10.54 -3.52 8.26
N ALA A 248 -11.00 -2.62 9.13
CA ALA A 248 -10.67 -1.21 8.98
C ALA A 248 -9.15 -1.02 9.14
N GLY A 249 -8.58 -0.10 8.37
CA GLY A 249 -7.15 0.18 8.41
C GLY A 249 -6.52 0.34 7.04
N PHE A 250 -5.19 0.25 7.00
CA PHE A 250 -4.42 0.60 5.83
C PHE A 250 -4.11 -0.58 4.93
N ARG A 251 -4.14 -0.33 3.62
CA ARG A 251 -3.82 -1.31 2.58
C ARG A 251 -2.81 -0.74 1.61
N SER A 252 -1.78 -1.52 1.29
CA SER A 252 -0.69 -1.09 0.43
C SER A 252 -0.49 -2.08 -0.72
N ALA A 253 -0.17 -1.57 -1.90
CA ALA A 253 0.23 -2.36 -3.06
C ALA A 253 1.72 -2.14 -3.36
N PHE A 254 2.42 -3.21 -3.75
CA PHE A 254 3.83 -3.19 -4.11
C PHE A 254 4.09 -4.00 -5.38
N LEU A 255 5.07 -3.60 -6.19
CA LEU A 255 5.42 -4.22 -7.47
C LEU A 255 6.89 -4.64 -7.50
N CYS A 256 7.18 -5.80 -8.10
CA CYS A 256 8.54 -6.15 -8.48
C CYS A 256 8.80 -5.73 -9.93
N GLU A 257 9.91 -5.01 -10.16
CA GLU A 257 10.33 -4.55 -11.49
C GLU A 257 10.63 -5.71 -12.46
N ASP A 258 11.15 -6.84 -11.96
CA ASP A 258 11.69 -7.90 -12.83
C ASP A 258 10.76 -9.11 -12.99
N CYS A 259 9.94 -9.41 -11.99
CA CYS A 259 9.30 -10.72 -11.87
C CYS A 259 7.78 -10.71 -12.06
N GLN A 260 7.19 -9.59 -12.47
CA GLN A 260 5.73 -9.42 -12.61
C GLN A 260 4.96 -9.79 -11.34
N GLN A 261 5.59 -9.60 -10.18
CA GLN A 261 5.00 -9.89 -8.88
C GLN A 261 4.37 -8.64 -8.30
N VAL A 262 3.18 -8.81 -7.71
CA VAL A 262 2.55 -7.81 -6.84
C VAL A 262 2.42 -8.39 -5.44
N ALA A 263 2.57 -7.52 -4.44
CA ALA A 263 2.13 -7.78 -3.10
C ALA A 263 1.03 -6.80 -2.73
N SER A 264 -0.12 -7.30 -2.26
CA SER A 264 -1.08 -6.52 -1.48
C SER A 264 -0.83 -6.79 -0.01
N GLN A 265 -0.84 -5.76 0.81
CA GLN A 265 -0.52 -5.87 2.23
C GLN A 265 -1.56 -5.16 3.08
N SER A 266 -1.83 -5.74 4.24
CA SER A 266 -2.54 -5.10 5.35
C SER A 266 -1.61 -5.01 6.55
N SER A 267 -1.61 -3.85 7.19
CA SER A 267 -0.90 -3.60 8.44
C SER A 267 -1.88 -3.24 9.54
N GLY A 268 -1.84 -4.04 10.61
CA GLY A 268 -2.44 -3.71 11.90
C GLY A 268 -3.87 -4.17 12.10
N TRP A 269 -4.19 -4.36 13.39
CA TRP A 269 -5.52 -4.19 13.96
C TRP A 269 -5.77 -2.68 14.18
N ASN A 270 -7.05 -2.27 14.23
CA ASN A 270 -7.47 -0.88 14.52
C ASN A 270 -6.72 -0.24 15.69
#